data_AF-A0A1F5Z8Q0-F1
#
_entry.id   AF-A0A1F5Z8Q0-F1
#
_cell.length_a   1.000
_cell.length_b   1.000
_cell.length_c   1.000
_cell.angle_alpha   90.00
_cell.angle_beta   90.00
_cell.angle_gamma   90.00
#
_symmetry.space_group_name_H-M   'P 1'
#
loop_
_entity.id
_entity.type
_entity.pdbx_description
1 polymer ?
#
loop_
_entity_poly.entity_id
_entity_poly.type
_entity_poly.pdbx_seq_one_letter_code
_entity_poly.pdbx_strand_id
1 'polypeptide(L)' 'MINPYNVHSVTNELLEEITQALKNVSPFGSVEIYIQNNIVTQITMRNIKKTISQNQLNNRSRGIK' A
#
# COMPACT_ATOMS: atom_id res chain seq x y z
N MET A 1 19.68 10.82 19.88
CA MET A 1 18.24 10.63 19.64
C MET A 1 18.08 9.40 18.76
N ILE A 2 17.18 8.47 19.11
CA ILE A 2 16.89 7.31 18.26
C ILE A 2 16.01 7.82 17.12
N ASN A 3 16.38 7.52 15.87
CA ASN A 3 15.53 7.86 14.73
C ASN A 3 14.36 6.86 14.71
N PRO A 4 13.09 7.31 14.88
CA PRO A 4 11.94 6.41 14.96
C PRO A 4 11.73 5.61 13.67
N TYR A 5 12.30 6.07 12.55
CA TYR A 5 12.19 5.43 11.24
C TYR A 5 13.36 4.48 10.91
N ASN A 6 14.20 4.13 11.88
CA ASN A 6 15.29 3.17 11.67
C ASN A 6 14.74 1.74 11.53
N VAL A 7 15.12 1.04 10.45
CA VAL A 7 14.57 -0.30 10.15
C VAL A 7 15.15 -1.41 11.04
N HIS A 8 16.31 -1.18 11.67
CA HIS A 8 16.92 -2.11 12.62
C HIS A 8 16.38 -1.94 14.03
N SER A 9 15.65 -0.85 14.29
CA SER A 9 14.98 -0.57 15.55
C SER A 9 13.56 -0.09 15.25
N VAL A 10 12.71 -1.03 14.86
CA VAL A 10 11.32 -0.75 14.52
C VAL A 10 10.60 -0.22 15.77
N THR A 11 10.22 1.05 15.72
CA THR A 11 9.52 1.75 16.80
C THR A 11 8.01 1.65 16.65
N ASN A 12 7.27 2.00 17.71
CA ASN A 12 5.81 2.06 17.66
C ASN A 12 5.34 3.14 16.68
N GLU A 13 6.05 4.26 16.60
CA GLU A 13 5.77 5.36 15.70
C GLU A 13 5.83 4.91 14.23
N LEU A 14 6.87 4.16 13.85
CA LEU A 14 6.98 3.62 12.49
C LEU A 14 5.86 2.60 12.20
N LEU A 15 5.51 1.76 13.18
CA LEU A 15 4.42 0.79 13.03
C LEU A 15 3.05 1.47 12.88
N GLU A 16 2.79 2.52 13.64
CA GLU A 16 1.56 3.30 13.56
C GLU A 16 1.40 3.96 12.19
N GLU A 17 2.46 4.57 11.66
CA GLU A 17 2.48 5.19 10.33
C GLU A 17 2.21 4.17 9.21
N ILE A 18 2.88 3.00 9.25
CA ILE A 18 2.63 1.92 8.27
C ILE A 18 1.19 1.40 8.40
N THR A 19 0.70 1.21 9.62
CA THR A 19 -0.66 0.75 9.88
C THR A 19 -1.69 1.74 9.34
N GLN A 20 -1.47 3.04 9.57
CA GLN A 20 -2.36 4.08 9.07
C GLN A 20 -2.33 4.15 7.54
N ALA A 21 -1.16 3.99 6.92
CA ALA A 21 -1.03 3.96 5.47
C ALA A 21 -1.83 2.81 4.84
N LEU A 22 -1.77 1.62 5.45
CA LEU A 22 -2.54 0.45 5.02
C LEU A 22 -4.06 0.67 5.17
N LYS A 23 -4.51 1.25 6.28
CA LYS A 23 -5.94 1.53 6.53
C LYS A 23 -6.52 2.56 5.55
N ASN A 24 -5.70 3.50 5.09
CA ASN A 24 -6.11 4.56 4.18
C ASN A 24 -6.22 4.11 2.72
N VAL A 25 -5.68 2.93 2.37
CA VAL A 25 -5.86 2.33 1.05
C VAL A 25 -7.17 1.53 1.03
N SER A 26 -8.19 2.05 0.34
CA SER A 26 -9.49 1.38 0.26
C SER A 26 -10.33 1.83 -0.95
N PRO A 27 -11.02 0.93 -1.68
CA PRO A 27 -11.03 -0.54 -1.53
C PRO A 27 -9.86 -1.26 -2.22
N PHE A 28 -9.10 -0.58 -3.09
CA PHE A 28 -7.94 -1.14 -3.77
C PHE A 28 -6.82 -0.12 -3.81
N GLY A 29 -5.58 -0.60 -3.82
CA GLY A 29 -4.42 0.25 -3.95
C GLY A 29 -3.12 -0.47 -3.61
N SER A 30 -2.07 0.31 -3.38
CA SER A 30 -0.77 -0.16 -2.92
C SER A 30 -0.21 0.80 -1.87
N VAL A 31 0.65 0.25 -1.01
CA VAL A 31 1.55 1.03 -0.15
C VAL A 31 2.97 0.65 -0.55
N GLU A 32 3.82 1.66 -0.77
CA GLU A 32 5.24 1.52 -1.09
C GLU A 32 6.07 2.18 0.02
N ILE A 33 7.12 1.50 0.48
CA ILE A 33 8.01 2.00 1.54
C ILE A 33 9.41 2.15 0.93
N TYR A 34 9.95 3.36 0.97
CA TYR A 34 11.30 3.66 0.51
C TYR A 34 12.25 3.75 1.70
N ILE A 35 13.36 3.02 1.59
CA ILE A 35 14.39 2.93 2.63
C ILE A 35 15.71 3.43 2.04
N GLN A 36 16.35 4.36 2.73
CA GLN A 36 17.69 4.83 2.40
C GLN A 36 18.54 4.84 3.67
N ASN A 37 19.76 4.29 3.59
CA ASN A 37 20.69 4.23 4.74
C ASN A 37 20.05 3.64 6.02
N ASN A 38 19.28 2.56 5.88
CA ASN A 38 18.54 1.90 6.98
C ASN A 38 17.46 2.77 7.65
N ILE A 39 17.00 3.83 6.98
CA ILE A 39 15.95 4.72 7.47
C ILE A 39 14.81 4.72 6.46
N VAL A 40 13.57 4.55 6.93
CA VAL A 40 12.39 4.79 6.10
C VAL A 40 12.33 6.28 5.82
N THR A 41 12.46 6.66 4.55
CA THR A 41 12.46 8.08 4.13
C THR A 41 11.14 8.50 3.51
N GLN A 42 10.35 7.56 3.01
CA GLN A 42 9.06 7.85 2.40
C GLN A 42 8.13 6.64 2.48
N ILE A 43 6.86 6.91 2.78
CA ILE A 43 5.74 5.97 2.64
C ILE A 43 4.80 6.57 1.60
N THR A 44 4.54 5.85 0.52
CA THR A 44 3.63 6.27 -0.56
C THR A 44 2.40 5.38 -0.58
N MET A 45 1.23 6.00 -0.58
CA MET A 45 -0.06 5.33 -0.75
C MET A 45 -0.63 5.64 -2.12
N ARG A 46 -1.03 4.62 -2.87
CA ARG A 46 -1.74 4.77 -4.14
C ARG A 46 -3.11 4.14 -4.04
N ASN A 47 -4.16 4.96 -4.06
CA ASN A 47 -5.53 4.48 -4.19
C ASN A 47 -5.85 4.14 -5.65
N ILE A 48 -6.46 2.99 -5.88
CA ILE A 48 -6.78 2.47 -7.22
C ILE A 48 -8.29 2.29 -7.34
N LYS A 49 -8.91 3.05 -8.23
CA LYS A 49 -10.30 2.84 -8.63
C LYS A 49 -10.36 1.84 -9.78
N LYS A 50 -10.89 0.65 -9.53
CA LYS A 50 -11.22 -0.30 -10.60
C LYS A 50 -12.48 0.18 -11.31
N THR A 51 -12.41 0.36 -12.62
CA THR A 51 -13.53 0.84 -13.46
C THR A 51 -14.34 -0.28 -14.10
N ILE A 52 -13.81 -1.51 -14.07
CA ILE A 52 -14.45 -2.71 -14.59
C ILE A 52 -14.66 -3.65 -13.40
N SER A 53 -15.89 -4.14 -13.23
CA SER A 53 -16.18 -5.15 -12.21
C SER A 53 -15.76 -6.55 -12.69
N GLN A 54 -15.37 -7.44 -11.77
CA GLN A 54 -14.99 -8.83 -12.11
C GLN A 54 -16.08 -9.54 -12.94
N ASN A 55 -17.35 -9.21 -12.68
CA ASN A 55 -18.50 -9.72 -13.45
C ASN A 55 -18.50 -9.27 -14.93
N GLN A 56 -17.99 -8.07 -15.23
CA GLN A 56 -17.88 -7.60 -16.62
C GLN A 56 -16.77 -8.30 -17.39
N LEU A 57 -15.68 -8.71 -16.71
CA LEU A 57 -14.61 -9.52 -17.32
C LEU A 57 -15.12 -10.93 -17.66
N ASN A 58 -15.87 -11.56 -16.74
CA ASN A 58 -16.38 -12.92 -16.93
C ASN A 58 -17.40 -13.04 -18.09
N ASN A 59 -18.16 -11.99 -18.36
CA ASN A 59 -19.13 -12.00 -19.46
C ASN A 59 -18.48 -11.79 -20.83
N ARG A 60 -17.34 -11.08 -20.91
CA ARG A 60 -16.57 -10.93 -22.16
C ARG A 60 -15.92 -12.24 -22.60
N SER A 61 -15.48 -13.07 -21.65
CA SER A 61 -14.89 -14.37 -21.95
C SER A 61 -15.90 -15.43 -22.40
N ARG A 62 -17.21 -15.23 -22.12
CA ARG A 62 -18.29 -16.17 -22.50
C ARG A 62 -19.00 -15.80 -23.80
N GLY A 63 -18.86 -14.56 -24.29
CA GLY A 63 -19.42 -14.10 -25.56
C GLY A 63 -18.59 -14.45 -26.80
N ILE A 64 -17.48 -15.18 -26.63
CA ILE A 64 -16.66 -15.73 -27.72
C ILE A 64 -16.91 -17.24 -27.76
N LYS A 65 -18.11 -17.64 -28.20
CA LYS A 65 -18.43 -19.00 -28.66
C LYS A 65 -19.47 -18.90 -29.76
#